data_AF-A0A1G2YR53-F1
#
_entry.id   AF-A0A1G2YR53-F1
#
_cell.length_a   1.000
_cell.length_b   1.000
_cell.length_c   1.000
_cell.angle_alpha   90.00
_cell.angle_beta   90.00
_cell.angle_gamma   90.00
#
_symmetry.space_group_name_H-M   'P 1'
#
loop_
_entity.id
_entity.type
_entity.pdbx_description
1 polymer ?
#
loop_
_entity_poly.entity_id
_entity_poly.type
_entity_poly.pdbx_seq_one_letter_code
_entity_poly.pdbx_strand_id
1 'polypeptide(L)' 'MAGHTVKYENQTMIVTHPTGVVDKYSIEELNSIKTYPVQIMVRLTNEIQKLDDHIVNCQTSVGSG' A
#
# COMPACT_ATOMS: atom_id res chain seq x y z
N MET A 1 9.55 19.37 -22.26
CA MET A 1 9.88 18.22 -21.40
C MET A 1 9.19 17.01 -22.00
N ALA A 2 9.95 16.03 -22.49
CA ALA A 2 9.34 14.78 -22.95
C ALA A 2 8.79 14.04 -21.72
N GLY A 3 7.50 13.71 -21.73
CA GLY A 3 6.87 12.92 -20.66
C GLY A 3 7.14 11.43 -20.84
N HIS A 4 6.70 10.63 -19.86
CA HIS A 4 6.70 9.17 -19.99
C HIS A 4 5.72 8.74 -21.08
N THR A 5 6.09 7.72 -21.83
CA THR A 5 5.17 7.06 -22.78
C THR A 5 4.73 5.73 -22.20
N VAL A 6 3.42 5.47 -22.18
CA VAL A 6 2.85 4.22 -21.69
C VAL A 6 2.24 3.45 -22.85
N LYS A 7 2.60 2.16 -22.98
CA LYS A 7 2.03 1.22 -23.94
C LYS A 7 1.53 -0.02 -23.21
N TYR A 8 0.47 -0.65 -23.73
CA TYR A 8 -0.05 -1.93 -23.23
C TYR A 8 0.06 -2.99 -24.32
N GLU A 9 0.70 -4.12 -24.02
CA GLU A 9 0.90 -5.22 -24.96
C GLU A 9 1.11 -6.53 -24.20
N ASN A 10 0.52 -7.63 -24.67
CA ASN A 10 0.70 -8.97 -24.08
C ASN A 10 0.54 -8.99 -22.55
N GLN A 11 -0.54 -8.39 -22.03
CA GLN A 11 -0.82 -8.31 -20.59
C GLN A 11 0.29 -7.61 -19.75
N THR A 12 1.08 -6.76 -20.41
CA THR A 12 2.17 -6.01 -19.79
C THR A 12 1.98 -4.52 -20.07
N MET A 13 2.12 -3.69 -19.03
CA MET A 13 2.28 -2.25 -19.15
C MET A 13 3.76 -1.94 -19.34
N ILE A 14 4.10 -1.22 -20.41
CA ILE A 14 5.46 -0.82 -20.75
C ILE A 14 5.55 0.69 -20.58
N VAL A 15 6.44 1.15 -19.71
CA VAL A 15 6.68 2.57 -19.45
C VAL A 15 8.05 2.94 -20.00
N THR A 16 8.07 3.82 -20.98
CA THR A 16 9.32 4.37 -21.54
C THR A 16 9.58 5.72 -20.90
N HIS A 17 10.70 5.82 -20.18
CA HIS A 17 11.14 7.05 -19.52
C HIS A 17 11.84 7.99 -20.50
N PRO A 18 11.86 9.30 -20.23
CA PRO A 18 12.60 10.27 -21.07
C PRO A 18 14.10 9.98 -21.17
N THR A 19 14.64 9.23 -20.21
CA THR A 19 16.03 8.75 -20.17
C THR A 19 16.30 7.58 -21.12
N GLY A 20 15.26 6.98 -21.72
CA GLY A 20 15.34 5.78 -22.54
C GLY A 20 15.23 4.46 -21.75
N VAL A 21 15.16 4.52 -20.42
CA VAL A 21 14.88 3.34 -19.58
C VAL A 21 13.45 2.85 -19.84
N VAL A 22 13.27 1.53 -19.89
CA VAL A 22 11.98 0.89 -20.11
C VAL A 22 11.64 0.00 -18.93
N ASP A 23 10.59 0.36 -18.20
CA ASP A 23 9.99 -0.49 -17.17
C ASP A 23 8.85 -1.32 -17.77
N LYS A 24 8.68 -2.53 -17.24
CA LYS A 24 7.62 -3.45 -17.63
C LYS A 24 6.92 -3.94 -16.38
N TYR A 25 5.59 -3.91 -16.41
CA TYR A 25 4.74 -4.38 -15.32
C TYR A 25 3.70 -5.34 -15.88
N SER A 26 3.75 -6.60 -15.45
CA SER A 26 2.70 -7.57 -15.69
C SER A 26 1.41 -7.20 -14.96
N ILE A 27 0.27 -7.79 -15.37
CA ILE A 27 -1.00 -7.68 -14.64
C ILE A 27 -0.85 -8.11 -13.17
N GLU A 28 -0.04 -9.15 -12.90
CA GLU A 28 0.19 -9.65 -11.55
C GLU A 28 0.92 -8.62 -10.68
N GLU A 29 1.97 -8.00 -11.21
CA GLU A 29 2.70 -6.93 -10.51
C GLU A 29 1.81 -5.71 -10.26
N LEU A 30 1.00 -5.31 -11.24
CA LEU A 30 0.04 -4.21 -11.07
C LEU A 30 -1.01 -4.53 -9.99
N ASN A 31 -1.50 -5.76 -9.94
CA ASN A 31 -2.41 -6.21 -8.88
C ASN A 31 -1.72 -6.25 -7.51
N SER A 32 -0.46 -6.67 -7.44
CA SER A 32 0.34 -6.61 -6.21
C SER A 32 0.50 -5.18 -5.70
N ILE A 33 0.88 -4.25 -6.58
CA ILE A 33 1.00 -2.82 -6.26
C ILE A 33 -0.35 -2.25 -5.78
N LYS A 34 -1.45 -2.63 -6.43
CA LYS A 34 -2.80 -2.22 -6.03
C LYS A 34 -3.21 -2.75 -4.65
N THR A 35 -2.80 -3.96 -4.29
CA THR A 35 -3.19 -4.61 -3.03
C THR A 35 -2.31 -4.19 -1.84
N TYR A 36 -1.09 -3.74 -2.10
CA TYR A 36 -0.14 -3.34 -1.06
C TYR A 36 -0.68 -2.24 -0.10
N PRO A 37 -1.30 -1.13 -0.58
CA PRO A 37 -1.93 -0.15 0.32
C PRO A 37 -3.03 -0.75 1.21
N VAL A 38 -3.80 -1.71 0.68
CA VAL A 38 -4.86 -2.38 1.46
C VAL A 38 -4.27 -3.21 2.58
N GLN A 39 -3.18 -3.93 2.33
CA GLN A 39 -2.48 -4.69 3.37
C GLN A 39 -1.91 -3.77 4.46
N ILE A 40 -1.37 -2.60 4.08
CA ILE A 40 -0.92 -1.59 5.04
C ILE A 40 -2.09 -1.09 5.88
N MET A 41 -3.22 -0.73 5.26
CA MET A 41 -4.40 -0.24 5.98
C MET A 41 -4.91 -1.27 6.99
N VAL A 42 -5.02 -2.54 6.60
CA VAL A 42 -5.43 -3.62 7.51
C VAL A 42 -4.47 -3.74 8.70
N ARG A 43 -3.16 -3.70 8.45
CA ARG A 43 -2.15 -3.74 9.51
C ARG A 43 -2.31 -2.55 10.47
N LEU A 44 -2.46 -1.33 9.95
CA LEU A 44 -2.62 -0.14 10.76
C LEU A 44 -3.90 -0.16 11.59
N THR A 45 -5.02 -0.62 11.03
CA THR A 45 -6.27 -0.82 11.77
C THR A 45 -6.09 -1.77 12.94
N ASN A 46 -5.36 -2.87 12.77
CA ASN A 46 -5.08 -3.81 13.85
C ASN A 46 -4.22 -3.17 14.96
N GLU A 47 -3.24 -2.33 14.61
CA GLU A 47 -2.43 -1.60 15.60
C GLU A 47 -3.25 -0.55 16.35
N ILE A 48 -4.18 0.14 15.68
CA ILE A 48 -5.11 1.07 16.33
C ILE A 48 -5.98 0.33 17.33
N GLN A 49 -6.56 -0.82 16.96
CA GLN A 49 -7.38 -1.62 17.88
C GLN A 49 -6.61 -2.02 19.14
N LYS A 50 -5.34 -2.44 19.01
CA LYS A 50 -4.50 -2.75 20.17
C LYS A 50 -4.29 -1.54 21.07
N LEU A 51 -4.07 -0.36 20.48
CA LEU A 51 -3.93 0.87 21.24
C LEU A 51 -5.22 1.22 21.98
N ASP A 52 -6.38 1.06 21.34
CA ASP A 52 -7.68 1.26 21.99
C ASP A 52 -7.87 0.32 23.18
N ASP A 53 -7.51 -0.97 23.03
CA ASP A 53 -7.55 -1.94 24.13
C ASP A 53 -6.63 -1.51 25.28
N HIS A 54 -5.43 -1.00 24.98
CA HIS A 54 -4.53 -0.46 26.00
C HIS A 54 -5.10 0.77 26.69
N ILE A 55 -5.73 1.70 25.95
CA ILE A 55 -6.38 2.89 26.52
C ILE A 55 -7.50 2.48 27.47
N VAL A 56 -8.37 1.54 27.08
CA VAL A 56 -9.45 1.03 27.94
C VAL A 56 -8.89 0.40 29.21
N ASN A 57 -7.82 -0.40 29.10
CA ASN A 57 -7.17 -0.99 30.27
C ASN A 57 -6.57 0.07 31.20
N CYS A 58 -5.96 1.12 30.65
CA CYS A 58 -5.48 2.25 31.44
C CYS A 58 -6.64 2.97 32.16
N GLN A 59 -7.77 3.21 31.49
CA GLN A 59 -8.91 3.91 32.09
C GLN A 59 -9.59 3.10 33.20
N THR A 60 -9.71 1.78 33.01
CA THR A 60 -10.38 0.89 33.99
C THR A 60 -9.49 0.54 35.18
N SER A 61 -8.16 0.49 35.00
CA SER A 61 -7.21 0.22 36.09
C SER A 61 -7.06 1.36 37.11
N VAL A 62 -7.50 2.58 36.81
CA VAL A 62 -7.49 3.72 37.77
C VAL A 62 -8.69 3.69 38.74
N GLY A 63 -9.69 2.83 38.51
CA GLY A 63 -10.96 2.82 39.26
C GLY A 63 -11.05 1.86 40.45
N SER A 64 -9.96 1.24 40.88
CA SER A 64 -9.96 0.21 41.95
C SER A 64 -9.22 0.63 43.24
N GLY A 65 -9.14 1.93 43.52
CA GLY A 65 -8.57 2.49 44.76
C GLY A 65 -9.58 3.33 45.52
#